data_AF-A0A969HJY0-F1
#
_entry.id   AF-A0A969HJY0-F1
#
_cell.length_a   1.000
_cell.length_b   1.000
_cell.length_c   1.000
_cell.angle_alpha   90.00
_cell.angle_beta   90.00
_cell.angle_gamma   90.00
#
_symmetry.space_group_name_H-M   'P 1'
#
loop_
_entity.id
_entity.type
_entity.pdbx_description
1 polymer ?
#
loop_
_entity_poly.entity_id
_entity_poly.type
_entity_poly.pdbx_seq_one_letter_code
_entity_poly.pdbx_strand_id
1 'polypeptide(L)'
;MPPERIYLVDAQTGQELLDLADRSTIYLDELPTHPFSIRANVVSPVARVVFRLDGPLKHTQTETQPPYGVFGSEGTGYHHKPFELGAYTLEAQAFRLGYACSSFKIHFRIQDKRP
;
A
#
# COMPACT_ATOMS: atom_id res chain seq x y z
N MET A 1 8.13 -18.27 5.70
CA MET A 1 6.84 -18.05 4.99
C MET A 1 7.16 -17.41 3.66
N PRO A 2 6.43 -17.72 2.57
CA PRO A 2 6.60 -17.02 1.29
C PRO A 2 6.35 -15.51 1.49
N PRO A 3 6.93 -14.64 0.65
CA PRO A 3 6.87 -13.20 0.87
C PRO A 3 5.43 -12.72 0.71
N GLU A 4 4.89 -12.08 1.75
CA GLU A 4 3.73 -11.22 1.57
C GLU A 4 4.20 -9.92 0.90
N ARG A 5 3.35 -9.34 0.04
CA ARG A 5 3.76 -8.34 -0.95
C ARG A 5 2.94 -7.07 -0.79
N ILE A 6 3.54 -5.95 -1.12
CA ILE A 6 2.86 -4.67 -1.22
C ILE A 6 2.73 -4.31 -2.69
N TYR A 7 1.55 -3.91 -3.12
CA TYR A 7 1.30 -3.49 -4.49
C TYR A 7 0.84 -2.05 -4.55
N LEU A 8 1.32 -1.34 -5.56
CA LEU A 8 0.64 -0.17 -6.06
C LEU A 8 -0.54 -0.65 -6.91
N VAL A 9 -1.72 -0.12 -6.66
CA VAL A 9 -2.94 -0.52 -7.37
C VAL A 9 -3.66 0.71 -7.90
N ASP A 10 -4.30 0.58 -9.06
CA ASP A 10 -5.26 1.54 -9.57
C ASP A 10 -6.44 1.58 -8.58
N ALA A 11 -6.75 2.76 -8.05
CA ALA A 11 -7.75 2.91 -7.00
C ALA A 11 -9.19 2.72 -7.52
N GLN A 12 -9.42 2.87 -8.82
CA GLN A 12 -10.75 2.74 -9.40
C GLN A 12 -11.06 1.27 -9.76
N THR A 13 -10.09 0.59 -10.36
CA THR A 13 -10.26 -0.76 -10.90
C THR A 13 -9.70 -1.86 -10.00
N GLY A 14 -8.82 -1.49 -9.06
CA GLY A 14 -8.08 -2.43 -8.23
C GLY A 14 -6.99 -3.21 -8.96
N GLN A 15 -6.71 -2.86 -10.22
CA GLN A 15 -5.65 -3.48 -11.02
C GLN A 15 -4.28 -3.20 -10.39
N GLU A 16 -3.44 -4.23 -10.33
CA GLU A 16 -2.05 -4.10 -9.93
C GLU A 16 -1.27 -3.29 -10.97
N LEU A 17 -0.64 -2.22 -10.52
CA LEU A 17 0.22 -1.37 -11.34
C LEU A 17 1.68 -1.80 -11.20
N LEU A 18 2.16 -1.96 -9.96
CA LEU A 18 3.56 -2.22 -9.64
C LEU A 18 3.69 -3.05 -8.35
N ASP A 19 4.73 -3.89 -8.26
CA ASP A 19 5.20 -4.48 -6.99
C ASP A 19 6.04 -3.44 -6.23
N LEU A 20 5.66 -3.13 -5.00
CA LEU A 20 6.26 -2.07 -4.19
C LEU A 20 7.18 -2.68 -3.11
N ALA A 21 8.39 -3.04 -3.53
CA ALA A 21 9.45 -3.51 -2.65
C ALA A 21 10.13 -2.37 -1.87
N ASP A 22 10.93 -2.73 -0.86
CA ASP A 22 11.79 -1.76 -0.16
C ASP A 22 12.75 -1.10 -1.14
N ARG A 23 12.88 0.23 -0.99
CA ARG A 23 13.64 1.15 -1.84
C ARG A 23 13.11 1.32 -3.26
N SER A 24 11.89 0.88 -3.55
CA SER A 24 11.24 1.15 -4.84
C SER A 24 11.10 2.66 -5.10
N THR A 25 11.18 3.01 -6.38
CA THR A 25 10.88 4.36 -6.86
C THR A 25 9.64 4.30 -7.74
N ILE A 26 8.67 5.15 -7.45
CA ILE A 26 7.46 5.34 -8.25
C ILE A 26 7.66 6.63 -9.05
N TYR A 27 7.56 6.50 -10.38
CA TYR A 27 7.55 7.63 -11.29
C TYR A 27 6.11 8.03 -11.55
N LEU A 28 5.65 9.11 -10.92
CA LEU A 28 4.24 9.52 -10.94
C LEU A 28 3.76 9.84 -12.36
N ASP A 29 4.64 10.41 -13.18
CA ASP A 29 4.44 10.77 -14.57
C ASP A 29 4.44 9.58 -15.54
N GLU A 30 4.77 8.37 -15.06
CA GLU A 30 4.69 7.12 -15.84
C GLU A 30 3.47 6.27 -15.47
N LEU A 31 2.74 6.62 -14.40
CA LEU A 31 1.52 5.93 -14.03
C LEU A 31 0.35 6.36 -14.94
N PRO A 32 -0.66 5.50 -15.12
CA PRO A 32 -1.94 5.93 -15.70
C PRO A 32 -2.48 7.15 -14.94
N THR A 33 -3.23 8.02 -15.61
CA THR A 33 -3.80 9.24 -15.01
C THR A 33 -4.88 8.98 -13.94
N HIS A 34 -5.11 7.72 -13.56
CA HIS A 34 -6.07 7.36 -12.54
C HIS A 34 -5.45 7.47 -11.14
N PRO A 35 -6.27 7.77 -10.12
CA PRO A 35 -5.83 7.71 -8.74
C PRO A 35 -5.33 6.29 -8.40
N PHE A 36 -4.32 6.20 -7.55
CA PHE A 36 -3.79 4.93 -7.06
C PHE A 36 -3.87 4.83 -5.55
N SER A 37 -3.77 3.61 -5.05
CA SER A 37 -3.67 3.29 -3.63
C SER A 37 -2.59 2.22 -3.42
N ILE A 38 -2.35 1.88 -2.16
CA ILE A 38 -1.40 0.83 -1.78
C ILE A 38 -2.16 -0.32 -1.11
N ARG A 39 -1.93 -1.54 -1.57
CA ARG A 39 -2.57 -2.76 -1.08
C ARG A 39 -1.55 -3.71 -0.48
N ALA A 40 -1.84 -4.24 0.72
CA ALA A 40 -1.12 -5.39 1.26
C ALA A 40 -1.77 -6.71 0.81
N ASN A 41 -0.98 -7.57 0.19
CA ASN A 41 -1.35 -8.95 -0.08
C ASN A 41 -0.76 -9.87 0.97
N VAL A 42 -1.64 -10.45 1.80
CA VAL A 42 -1.30 -11.44 2.82
C VAL A 42 -1.55 -12.85 2.27
N VAL A 43 -0.66 -13.80 2.56
CA VAL A 43 -0.71 -15.16 1.99
C VAL A 43 -1.65 -16.09 2.76
N SER A 44 -2.04 -15.70 3.99
CA SER A 44 -2.98 -16.46 4.82
C SER A 44 -4.13 -15.57 5.30
N PRO A 45 -5.32 -16.11 5.60
CA PRO A 45 -6.40 -15.34 6.20
C PRO A 45 -5.94 -14.71 7.51
N VAL A 46 -6.00 -13.38 7.57
CA VAL A 46 -5.70 -12.60 8.77
C VAL A 46 -6.96 -11.84 9.20
N ALA A 47 -7.05 -11.53 10.48
CA ALA A 47 -8.18 -10.79 11.02
C ALA A 47 -8.08 -9.29 10.69
N ARG A 48 -6.86 -8.76 10.62
CA ARG A 48 -6.60 -7.36 10.31
C ARG A 48 -5.16 -7.10 9.88
N VAL A 49 -4.97 -5.97 9.19
CA VAL A 49 -3.66 -5.39 8.88
C VAL A 49 -3.62 -3.98 9.47
N VAL A 50 -2.59 -3.68 10.25
CA VAL A 50 -2.35 -2.34 10.78
C VAL A 50 -1.32 -1.66 9.89
N PHE A 51 -1.73 -0.56 9.25
CA PHE A 51 -0.91 0.28 8.41
C PHE A 51 -0.41 1.52 9.15
N ARG A 52 0.84 1.90 8.90
CA ARG A 52 1.41 3.21 9.21
C ARG A 52 2.18 3.72 8.01
N LEU A 53 1.68 4.78 7.40
CA LEU A 53 2.33 5.52 6.34
C LEU A 53 2.89 6.83 6.93
N ASP A 54 4.18 7.07 6.73
CA ASP A 54 4.86 8.33 7.04
C ASP A 54 5.58 8.85 5.79
N GLY A 55 5.94 10.13 5.79
CA GLY A 55 6.41 10.89 4.63
C GLY A 55 5.60 12.18 4.44
N PRO A 56 5.57 12.72 3.20
CA PRO A 56 4.74 13.88 2.86
C PRO A 56 3.25 13.68 3.16
N LEU A 57 2.73 12.48 2.89
CA LEU A 57 1.39 12.06 3.31
C LEU A 57 1.50 11.07 4.47
N LYS A 58 0.84 11.38 5.58
CA LYS A 58 0.78 10.52 6.77
C LYS A 58 -0.58 9.88 6.94
N HIS A 59 -0.60 8.61 7.30
CA HIS A 59 -1.85 7.89 7.57
C HIS A 59 -1.61 6.69 8.49
N THR A 60 -2.57 6.36 9.35
CA THR A 60 -2.54 5.15 10.17
C THR A 60 -3.92 4.56 10.20
N GLN A 61 -4.02 3.25 9.96
CA GLN A 61 -5.31 2.56 9.85
C GLN A 61 -5.19 1.12 10.32
N THR A 62 -6.22 0.65 11.01
CA THR A 62 -6.45 -0.78 11.19
C THR A 62 -7.48 -1.22 10.16
N GLU A 63 -7.04 -1.96 9.16
CA GLU A 63 -7.91 -2.50 8.12
C GLU A 63 -8.34 -3.92 8.48
N THR A 64 -9.64 -4.16 8.53
CA THR A 64 -10.23 -5.45 8.92
C THR A 64 -10.95 -6.13 7.77
N GLN A 65 -11.15 -5.44 6.66
CA GLN A 65 -11.87 -5.92 5.49
C GLN A 65 -10.89 -6.16 4.34
N PRO A 66 -10.74 -7.42 3.86
CA PRO A 66 -10.02 -7.67 2.63
C PRO A 66 -10.83 -7.16 1.43
N PRO A 67 -10.18 -6.65 0.37
CA PRO A 67 -8.73 -6.52 0.21
C PRO A 67 -8.12 -5.36 1.05
N TYR A 68 -6.95 -5.60 1.66
CA TYR A 68 -6.37 -4.68 2.64
C TYR A 68 -5.68 -3.47 1.98
N GLY A 69 -6.43 -2.40 1.73
CA GLY A 69 -5.92 -1.11 1.27
C GLY A 69 -5.46 -0.20 2.41
N VAL A 70 -4.44 0.62 2.17
CA VAL A 70 -3.91 1.57 3.18
C VAL A 70 -4.94 2.62 3.61
N PHE A 71 -5.89 2.94 2.75
CA PHE A 71 -7.03 3.83 3.04
C PHE A 71 -8.38 3.09 3.09
N GLY A 72 -8.35 1.75 3.00
CA GLY A 72 -9.54 0.91 2.85
C GLY A 72 -9.92 0.63 1.39
N SER A 73 -10.80 -0.36 1.22
CA SER A 73 -11.35 -0.80 -0.07
C SER A 73 -12.85 -0.62 -0.12
N GLU A 74 -13.40 -0.33 -1.30
CA GLU A 74 -14.83 -0.23 -1.53
C GLU A 74 -15.20 -0.88 -2.87
N GLY A 75 -16.07 -1.90 -2.83
CA GLY A 75 -16.46 -2.66 -4.01
C GLY A 75 -15.24 -3.31 -4.69
N THR A 76 -14.98 -2.94 -5.94
CA THR A 76 -13.80 -3.41 -6.71
C THR A 76 -12.59 -2.48 -6.60
N GLY A 77 -12.73 -1.32 -5.95
CA GLY A 77 -11.72 -0.27 -5.88
C GLY A 77 -11.15 -0.07 -4.48
N TYR A 78 -10.38 1.02 -4.36
CA TYR A 78 -9.71 1.45 -3.13
C TYR A 78 -9.97 2.94 -2.89
N HIS A 79 -10.12 3.30 -1.62
CA HIS A 79 -10.01 4.70 -1.25
C HIS A 79 -8.58 5.18 -1.52
N HIS A 80 -8.45 6.45 -1.87
CA HIS A 80 -7.18 7.06 -2.22
C HIS A 80 -7.09 8.47 -1.64
N LYS A 81 -5.84 8.93 -1.53
CA LYS A 81 -5.49 10.32 -1.26
C LYS A 81 -4.38 10.70 -2.24
N PRO A 82 -4.30 11.98 -2.65
CA PRO A 82 -3.20 12.42 -3.50
C PRO A 82 -1.88 12.20 -2.75
N PHE A 83 -0.95 11.50 -3.39
CA PHE A 83 0.42 11.38 -2.92
C PHE A 83 1.25 12.54 -3.48
N GLU A 84 2.13 13.08 -2.66
CA GLU A 84 3.07 14.13 -3.04
C GLU A 84 4.43 13.50 -3.38
N LEU A 85 5.27 14.24 -4.10
CA LEU A 85 6.64 13.79 -4.34
C LEU A 85 7.41 13.76 -3.01
N GLY A 86 8.22 12.73 -2.80
CA GLY A 86 9.04 12.61 -1.60
C GLY A 86 9.35 11.17 -1.20
N ALA A 87 10.00 11.03 -0.05
CA ALA A 87 10.30 9.74 0.55
C ALA A 87 9.19 9.34 1.52
N TYR A 88 8.79 8.08 1.43
CA TYR A 88 7.75 7.48 2.25
C TYR A 88 8.30 6.26 3.00
N THR A 89 7.72 6.01 4.17
CA THR A 89 7.88 4.76 4.89
C THR A 89 6.51 4.16 5.11
N LEU A 90 6.29 2.92 4.67
CA LEU A 90 5.07 2.17 4.94
C LEU A 90 5.41 0.96 5.81
N GLU A 91 4.78 0.92 6.99
CA GLU A 91 4.74 -0.25 7.84
C GLU A 91 3.36 -0.91 7.74
N ALA A 92 3.33 -2.23 7.58
CA ALA A 92 2.11 -3.03 7.54
C ALA A 92 2.29 -4.27 8.42
N GLN A 93 1.48 -4.40 9.48
CA GLN A 93 1.52 -5.53 10.41
C GLN A 93 0.22 -6.32 10.32
N ALA A 94 0.30 -7.57 9.86
CA ALA A 94 -0.82 -8.49 9.81
C ALA A 94 -1.00 -9.22 11.15
N PHE A 95 -2.26 -9.40 11.56
CA PHE A 95 -2.64 -10.09 12.79
C PHE A 95 -3.64 -11.21 12.53
N ARG A 96 -3.37 -12.39 13.10
CA ARG A 96 -4.25 -13.56 13.04
C ARG A 96 -4.55 -14.03 14.46
N LEU A 97 -5.83 -14.15 14.79
CA LEU A 97 -6.30 -14.52 16.13
C LEU A 97 -5.69 -13.63 17.24
N GLY A 98 -5.45 -12.35 16.93
CA GLY A 98 -4.83 -11.39 17.86
C GLY A 98 -3.31 -11.38 17.89
N TYR A 99 -2.63 -12.36 17.28
CA TYR A 99 -1.18 -12.44 17.23
C TYR A 99 -0.62 -11.84 15.95
N ALA A 100 0.45 -11.05 16.08
CA ALA A 100 1.25 -10.59 14.95
C ALA A 100 1.82 -11.81 14.21
N CYS A 101 1.47 -11.97 12.94
CA CYS A 101 1.91 -13.12 12.14
C CYS A 101 2.90 -12.74 11.04
N SER A 102 2.89 -11.49 10.58
CA SER A 102 3.88 -10.98 9.63
C SER A 102 3.84 -9.45 9.55
N SER A 103 4.99 -8.85 9.22
CA SER A 103 5.19 -7.41 9.17
C SER A 103 6.05 -7.00 7.97
N PHE A 104 5.71 -5.87 7.35
CA PHE A 104 6.55 -5.19 6.38
C PHE A 104 6.90 -3.80 6.87
N LYS A 105 8.12 -3.40 6.53
CA LYS A 105 8.54 -2.02 6.52
C LYS A 105 9.26 -1.78 5.21
N ILE A 106 8.67 -0.96 4.36
CA ILE A 106 9.25 -0.56 3.10
C ILE A 106 9.47 0.94 3.09
N HIS A 107 10.55 1.36 2.47
CA HIS A 107 10.83 2.74 2.13
C HIS A 107 10.63 2.86 0.62
N PHE A 108 9.91 3.87 0.16
CA PHE A 108 9.80 4.11 -1.27
C PHE A 108 9.85 5.60 -1.54
N ARG A 109 10.13 5.96 -2.78
CA ARG A 109 10.14 7.36 -3.21
C ARG A 109 9.14 7.57 -4.31
N ILE A 110 8.43 8.68 -4.25
CA ILE A 110 7.62 9.19 -5.35
C ILE A 110 8.35 10.40 -5.91
N GLN A 111 8.59 10.40 -7.21
CA GLN A 111 9.23 11.51 -7.92
C GLN A 111 8.73 11.55 -9.36
N ASP A 112 8.96 12.66 -10.04
CA ASP A 112 8.81 12.72 -11.49
C ASP A 112 10.08 12.17 -12.15
N LYS A 113 9.92 11.54 -13.32
CA LYS A 113 11.04 11.04 -14.09
C LYS A 113 11.72 12.14 -14.89
N ARG A 114 10.95 13.15 -15.32
CA ARG A 114 11.47 14.30 -16.06
C ARG A 114 12.00 15.35 -15.07
N PRO A 115 13.18 15.94 -15.35
CA PRO A 115 13.78 16.99 -14.53
C PRO A 115 13.01 18.31 -14.60
#